data_AF-A0A7L4IDW9-F1
#
_entry.id   AF-A0A7L4IDW9-F1
#
_cell.length_a   1.000
_cell.length_b   1.000
_cell.length_c   1.000
_cell.angle_alpha   90.00
_cell.angle_beta   90.00
_cell.angle_gamma   90.00
#
_symmetry.space_group_name_H-M   'P 1'
#
loop_
_entity.id
_entity.type
_entity.pdbx_description
1 polymer ?
#
loop_
_entity_poly.entity_id
_entity_poly.type
_entity_poly.pdbx_seq_one_letter_code
_entity_poly.pdbx_strand_id
1 'polypeptide(L)'
;GDSRCPHPCLPTGAMVLCLSPAWASRVPSETSPGAWSLLLSRGVSFEAGGHSALETFVPPRRANYVMGTFVAGDPQGGWVGELARDLDCPTGGSVPLTHRLEDPLVTRWVLAARAGLPVPPTLAFVLGPRGDLPAEPAAPGVRLVRLEDPRESLVQEEVDAFLGGTAMEPYSQVGTGAWRGKGGTHGARRGAGARPGGHPRARQ
;
A
#
# COMPACT_ATOMS: atom_id res chain seq x y z
N GLY A 1 54.29 -8.38 -9.73
CA GLY A 1 53.39 -7.25 -9.97
C GLY A 1 52.00 -7.75 -9.69
N ASP A 2 51.47 -7.41 -8.53
CA ASP A 2 50.23 -7.95 -7.99
C ASP A 2 49.09 -6.99 -8.35
N SER A 3 48.46 -7.23 -9.51
CA SER A 3 47.37 -6.40 -10.04
C SER A 3 46.07 -6.71 -9.29
N ARG A 4 45.99 -6.32 -8.03
CA ARG A 4 44.72 -6.28 -7.29
C ARG A 4 43.88 -5.13 -7.83
N CYS A 5 42.73 -5.44 -8.39
CA CYS A 5 41.67 -4.47 -8.64
C CYS A 5 41.43 -3.69 -7.32
N PRO A 6 41.56 -2.36 -7.30
CA PRO A 6 41.48 -1.57 -6.06
C PRO A 6 40.05 -1.38 -5.56
N HIS A 7 39.07 -2.03 -6.18
CA HIS A 7 37.67 -1.93 -5.81
C HIS A 7 37.19 -3.30 -5.30
N PRO A 8 36.68 -3.41 -4.07
CA PRO A 8 36.01 -4.63 -3.66
C PRO A 8 34.85 -4.88 -4.63
N CYS A 9 34.99 -5.94 -5.43
CA CYS A 9 33.85 -6.49 -6.14
C CYS A 9 32.89 -7.00 -5.07
N LEU A 10 31.69 -6.43 -4.99
CA LEU A 10 30.71 -6.93 -4.04
C LEU A 10 30.46 -8.40 -4.34
N PRO A 11 30.43 -9.26 -3.31
CA PRO A 11 30.14 -10.67 -3.51
C PRO A 11 28.74 -10.86 -4.13
N THR A 12 28.57 -11.96 -4.86
CA THR A 12 27.26 -12.41 -5.34
C THR A 12 26.28 -12.50 -4.18
N GLY A 13 25.15 -11.80 -4.29
CA GLY A 13 24.15 -11.69 -3.21
C GLY A 13 24.24 -10.43 -2.33
N ALA A 14 25.13 -9.49 -2.65
CA ALA A 14 25.18 -8.20 -1.95
C ALA A 14 23.95 -7.33 -2.24
N MET A 15 23.36 -6.77 -1.18
CA MET A 15 22.33 -5.73 -1.29
C MET A 15 22.98 -4.35 -1.33
N VAL A 16 22.46 -3.49 -2.22
CA VAL A 16 22.91 -2.11 -2.36
C VAL A 16 21.70 -1.20 -2.27
N LEU A 17 21.80 -0.17 -1.43
CA LEU A 17 20.76 0.85 -1.29
C LEU A 17 21.02 2.02 -2.25
N CYS A 18 20.08 2.26 -3.16
CA CYS A 18 20.07 3.40 -4.05
C CYS A 18 19.27 4.54 -3.40
N LEU A 19 19.93 5.66 -3.08
CA LEU A 19 19.31 6.81 -2.39
C LEU A 19 18.86 7.93 -3.33
N SER A 20 19.19 7.85 -4.62
CA SER A 20 18.90 8.89 -5.60
C SER A 20 18.64 8.29 -6.99
N PRO A 21 17.64 8.76 -7.73
CA PRO A 21 17.42 8.31 -9.10
C PRO A 21 18.60 8.61 -10.02
N ALA A 22 19.44 9.61 -9.72
CA ALA A 22 20.63 9.94 -10.51
C ALA A 22 21.73 8.85 -10.44
N TRP A 23 21.62 7.89 -9.51
CA TRP A 23 22.58 6.79 -9.36
C TRP A 23 22.16 5.55 -10.15
N ALA A 24 21.00 5.59 -10.79
CA ALA A 24 20.48 4.50 -11.58
C ALA A 24 20.11 4.97 -12.99
N SER A 25 20.30 4.10 -13.97
CA SER A 25 19.82 4.32 -15.33
C SER A 25 19.06 3.10 -15.82
N ARG A 26 18.08 3.36 -16.69
CA ARG A 26 17.32 2.32 -17.37
C ARG A 26 17.84 2.19 -18.79
N VAL A 27 18.15 0.98 -19.20
CA VAL A 27 18.53 0.65 -20.57
C VAL A 27 17.59 -0.41 -21.12
N PRO A 28 17.30 -0.44 -22.42
CA PRO A 28 16.49 -1.50 -23.01
C PRO A 28 17.09 -2.87 -22.69
N SER A 29 16.26 -3.82 -22.29
CA SER A 29 16.71 -5.17 -22.00
C SER A 29 17.20 -5.87 -23.26
N GLU A 30 18.37 -6.48 -23.19
CA GLU A 30 18.90 -7.34 -24.26
C GLU A 30 18.16 -8.68 -24.36
N THR A 31 17.58 -9.13 -23.25
CA THR A 31 16.98 -10.48 -23.10
C THR A 31 15.46 -10.48 -23.19
N SER A 32 14.81 -9.32 -23.04
CA SER A 32 13.35 -9.23 -22.92
C SER A 32 12.81 -8.01 -23.67
N PRO A 33 12.32 -8.18 -24.91
CA PRO A 33 11.77 -7.09 -25.70
C PRO A 33 10.67 -6.34 -24.95
N GLY A 34 10.77 -5.01 -24.90
CA GLY A 34 9.82 -4.14 -24.18
C GLY A 34 10.09 -3.97 -22.68
N ALA A 35 11.04 -4.72 -22.11
CA ALA A 35 11.49 -4.57 -20.73
C ALA A 35 12.77 -3.72 -20.62
N TRP A 36 13.11 -3.33 -19.39
CA TRP A 36 14.26 -2.49 -19.07
C TRP A 36 15.20 -3.20 -18.09
N SER A 37 16.51 -3.11 -18.35
CA SER A 37 17.53 -3.42 -17.34
C SER A 37 17.82 -2.16 -16.51
N LEU A 38 17.92 -2.31 -15.19
CA LEU A 38 18.32 -1.23 -14.29
C LEU A 38 19.83 -1.33 -14.00
N LEU A 39 20.58 -0.27 -14.29
CA LEU A 39 22.01 -0.19 -14.04
C LEU A 39 22.29 0.79 -12.90
N LEU A 40 23.05 0.38 -11.89
CA LEU A 40 23.50 1.24 -10.80
C LEU A 40 24.93 1.72 -11.06
N SER A 41 25.13 3.04 -11.05
CA SER A 41 26.45 3.67 -11.07
C SER A 41 26.99 3.94 -9.67
N ARG A 42 26.10 4.04 -8.66
CA ARG A 42 26.46 4.24 -7.25
C ARG A 42 25.45 3.56 -6.34
N GLY A 43 25.86 3.32 -5.09
CA GLY A 43 24.94 2.92 -4.04
C GLY A 43 25.65 2.64 -2.73
N VAL A 44 24.87 2.47 -1.66
CA VAL A 44 25.39 2.16 -0.32
C VAL A 44 25.38 0.66 -0.13
N SER A 45 26.55 0.05 0.03
CA SER A 45 26.68 -1.36 0.40
C SER A 45 26.66 -1.53 1.91
N PHE A 46 26.35 -2.74 2.36
CA PHE A 46 26.33 -3.12 3.77
C PHE A 46 27.29 -4.29 3.98
N GLU A 47 28.22 -4.11 4.92
CA GLU A 47 29.18 -5.12 5.30
C GLU A 47 28.81 -5.74 6.65
N ALA A 48 29.44 -6.89 6.95
CA ALA A 48 29.31 -7.50 8.26
C ALA A 48 29.73 -6.53 9.39
N GLY A 49 29.01 -6.59 10.51
CA GLY A 49 29.26 -5.68 11.64
C GLY A 49 28.59 -4.31 11.52
N GLY A 50 27.70 -4.10 10.54
CA GLY A 50 26.89 -2.89 10.43
C GLY A 50 27.59 -1.71 9.76
N HIS A 51 28.76 -1.93 9.16
CA HIS A 51 29.45 -0.92 8.37
C HIS A 51 28.74 -0.74 7.03
N SER A 52 28.66 0.51 6.59
CA SER A 52 28.14 0.85 5.27
C SER A 52 29.15 1.70 4.52
N ALA A 53 29.25 1.47 3.20
CA ALA A 53 30.18 2.17 2.33
C ALA A 53 29.45 2.69 1.09
N LEU A 54 29.77 3.92 0.70
CA LEU A 54 29.29 4.47 -0.57
C LEU A 54 30.20 3.98 -1.70
N GLU A 55 29.64 3.17 -2.58
CA GLU A 55 30.35 2.57 -3.69
C GLU A 55 30.06 3.31 -4.99
N THR A 56 31.06 3.31 -5.89
CA THR A 56 30.93 3.75 -7.28
C THR A 56 31.25 2.56 -8.18
N PHE A 57 30.39 2.32 -9.16
CA PHE A 57 30.47 1.18 -10.06
C PHE A 57 30.90 1.63 -11.45
N VAL A 58 32.09 1.19 -11.88
CA VAL A 58 32.62 1.42 -13.22
C VAL A 58 33.12 0.09 -13.79
N PRO A 59 32.42 -0.51 -14.78
CA PRO A 59 31.16 -0.04 -15.37
C PRO A 59 29.96 -0.14 -14.40
N PRO A 60 28.84 0.56 -14.67
CA PRO A 60 27.61 0.41 -13.90
C PRO A 60 27.17 -1.05 -13.80
N ARG A 61 26.67 -1.46 -12.63
CA ARG A 61 26.27 -2.84 -12.36
C ARG A 61 24.78 -3.04 -12.61
N ARG A 62 24.41 -4.11 -13.31
CA ARG A 62 23.01 -4.49 -13.53
C ARG A 62 22.39 -5.04 -12.24
N ALA A 63 21.19 -4.55 -11.91
CA ALA A 63 20.38 -5.10 -10.83
C ALA A 63 19.76 -6.44 -11.28
N ASN A 64 19.87 -7.46 -10.43
CA ASN A 64 19.26 -8.79 -10.67
C ASN A 64 17.99 -9.02 -9.84
N TYR A 65 17.69 -8.11 -8.90
CA TYR A 65 16.47 -8.08 -8.11
C TYR A 65 16.28 -6.66 -7.58
N VAL A 66 15.05 -6.14 -7.59
CA VAL A 66 14.77 -4.78 -7.12
C VAL A 66 13.68 -4.81 -6.04
N MET A 67 13.97 -4.18 -4.91
CA MET A 67 12.99 -3.95 -3.84
C MET A 67 12.93 -2.46 -3.55
N GLY A 68 11.71 -1.94 -3.42
CA GLY A 68 11.47 -0.54 -3.12
C GLY A 68 10.36 -0.40 -2.11
N THR A 69 10.46 0.62 -1.25
CA THR A 69 9.35 1.05 -0.40
C THR A 69 8.50 2.02 -1.19
N PHE A 70 7.30 1.59 -1.58
CA PHE A 70 6.33 2.46 -2.24
C PHE A 70 5.52 3.17 -1.15
N VAL A 71 5.48 4.50 -1.21
CA VAL A 71 4.79 5.31 -0.20
C VAL A 71 3.29 5.38 -0.52
N ALA A 72 2.48 5.16 0.51
CA ALA A 72 1.03 5.31 0.46
C ALA A 72 0.62 6.67 -0.09
N GLY A 73 -0.28 6.67 -1.07
CA GLY A 73 -0.84 7.90 -1.65
C GLY A 73 -0.04 8.52 -2.81
N ASP A 74 1.10 7.93 -3.21
CA ASP A 74 1.78 8.27 -4.47
C ASP A 74 1.32 7.31 -5.58
N PRO A 75 0.39 7.71 -6.47
CA PRO A 75 -0.20 6.82 -7.48
C PRO A 75 0.83 6.26 -8.47
N GLN A 76 1.96 6.93 -8.60
CA GLN A 76 3.05 6.56 -9.50
C GLN A 76 4.20 5.87 -8.76
N GLY A 77 4.14 5.81 -7.41
CA GLY A 77 5.21 5.31 -6.55
C GLY A 77 6.47 6.18 -6.61
N GLY A 78 6.34 7.41 -7.09
CA GLY A 78 7.42 8.35 -7.29
C GLY A 78 8.48 7.80 -8.22
N TRP A 79 9.71 8.28 -8.04
CA TRP A 79 10.86 7.80 -8.82
C TRP A 79 11.14 6.31 -8.59
N VAL A 80 10.82 5.75 -7.41
CA VAL A 80 10.99 4.32 -7.11
C VAL A 80 10.07 3.48 -7.99
N GLY A 81 8.81 3.88 -8.13
CA GLY A 81 7.83 3.25 -9.01
C GLY A 81 8.21 3.35 -10.48
N GLU A 82 8.70 4.52 -10.92
CA GLU A 82 9.17 4.72 -12.28
C GLU A 82 10.38 3.85 -12.62
N LEU A 83 11.36 3.75 -11.72
CA LEU A 83 12.54 2.90 -11.90
C LEU A 83 12.19 1.41 -11.88
N ALA A 84 11.25 0.99 -11.02
CA ALA A 84 10.85 -0.40 -10.88
C ALA A 84 9.89 -0.88 -11.99
N ARG A 85 9.42 0.03 -12.86
CA ARG A 85 8.45 -0.30 -13.91
C ARG A 85 9.08 -1.11 -15.03
N ASP A 86 8.39 -2.18 -15.46
CA ASP A 86 8.75 -3.00 -16.62
C ASP A 86 10.21 -3.48 -16.61
N LEU A 87 10.73 -3.83 -15.43
CA LEU A 87 12.08 -4.34 -15.29
C LEU A 87 12.17 -5.80 -15.78
N ASP A 88 13.31 -6.14 -16.35
CA ASP A 88 13.64 -7.50 -16.80
C ASP A 88 14.14 -8.41 -15.67
N CYS A 89 14.15 -7.91 -14.43
CA CYS A 89 14.48 -8.67 -13.24
C CYS A 89 13.29 -8.69 -12.27
N PRO A 90 13.21 -9.69 -11.37
CA PRO A 90 12.12 -9.77 -10.42
C PRO A 90 12.09 -8.57 -9.46
N THR A 91 10.88 -8.11 -9.11
CA THR A 91 10.67 -7.05 -8.13
C THR A 91 10.00 -7.58 -6.86
N GLY A 92 10.39 -7.07 -5.70
CA GLY A 92 9.79 -7.43 -4.40
C GLY A 92 8.43 -6.82 -4.13
N GLY A 93 7.94 -5.97 -5.03
CA GLY A 93 6.63 -5.34 -4.94
C GLY A 93 6.30 -4.59 -6.22
N SER A 94 5.09 -4.04 -6.28
CA SER A 94 4.66 -3.16 -7.35
C SER A 94 3.74 -2.08 -6.81
N VAL A 95 3.82 -0.89 -7.39
CA VAL A 95 2.95 0.24 -7.06
C VAL A 95 1.47 -0.16 -7.08
N PRO A 96 0.94 -0.82 -8.13
CA PRO A 96 -0.47 -1.20 -8.16
C PRO A 96 -0.88 -2.17 -7.04
N LEU A 97 0.02 -3.10 -6.67
CA LEU A 97 -0.26 -4.05 -5.59
C LEU A 97 -0.26 -3.35 -4.23
N THR A 98 0.73 -2.47 -3.97
CA THR A 98 0.77 -1.69 -2.73
C THR A 98 -0.50 -0.88 -2.55
N HIS A 99 -0.93 -0.14 -3.58
CA HIS A 99 -2.18 0.63 -3.53
C HIS A 99 -3.41 -0.24 -3.25
N ARG A 100 -3.48 -1.43 -3.85
CA ARG A 100 -4.61 -2.35 -3.59
C ARG A 100 -4.61 -2.91 -2.16
N LEU A 101 -3.44 -3.24 -1.62
CA LEU A 101 -3.31 -3.79 -0.27
C LEU A 101 -3.53 -2.75 0.82
N GLU A 102 -3.19 -1.49 0.55
CA GLU A 102 -3.47 -0.36 1.44
C GLU A 102 -4.93 0.09 1.41
N ASP A 103 -5.72 -0.47 0.49
CA ASP A 103 -7.13 -0.20 0.37
C ASP A 103 -7.95 -1.25 1.14
N PRO A 104 -8.43 -0.99 2.38
CA PRO A 104 -9.22 -1.96 3.13
C PRO A 104 -10.47 -2.45 2.42
N LEU A 105 -11.13 -1.64 1.59
CA LEU A 105 -12.36 -2.03 0.92
C LEU A 105 -12.05 -3.03 -0.21
N VAL A 106 -11.13 -2.68 -1.10
CA VAL A 106 -10.63 -3.53 -2.19
C VAL A 106 -9.99 -4.78 -1.63
N THR A 107 -9.17 -4.67 -0.58
CA THR A 107 -8.54 -5.82 0.07
C THR A 107 -9.59 -6.78 0.63
N ARG A 108 -10.54 -6.29 1.44
CA ARG A 108 -11.62 -7.13 1.98
C ARG A 108 -12.49 -7.71 0.87
N TRP A 109 -12.77 -6.94 -0.18
CA TRP A 109 -13.51 -7.42 -1.33
C TRP A 109 -12.79 -8.59 -2.01
N VAL A 110 -11.51 -8.46 -2.31
CA VAL A 110 -10.71 -9.52 -2.94
C VAL A 110 -10.65 -10.76 -2.04
N LEU A 111 -10.40 -10.59 -0.74
CA LEU A 111 -10.32 -11.70 0.20
C LEU A 111 -11.66 -12.46 0.29
N ALA A 112 -12.78 -11.74 0.39
CA ALA A 112 -14.10 -12.36 0.50
C ALA A 112 -14.59 -12.95 -0.84
N ALA A 113 -14.55 -12.16 -1.92
CA ALA A 113 -15.14 -12.54 -3.20
C ALA A 113 -14.29 -13.54 -4.01
N ARG A 114 -12.95 -13.44 -3.93
CA ARG A 114 -12.05 -14.27 -4.76
C ARG A 114 -11.42 -15.42 -3.97
N ALA A 115 -11.05 -15.19 -2.72
CA ALA A 115 -10.39 -16.20 -1.90
C ALA A 115 -11.35 -16.94 -0.95
N GLY A 116 -12.62 -16.50 -0.85
CA GLY A 116 -13.59 -17.10 0.07
C GLY A 116 -13.19 -16.98 1.55
N LEU A 117 -12.32 -16.02 1.87
CA LEU A 117 -11.80 -15.84 3.22
C LEU A 117 -12.77 -14.97 4.04
N PRO A 118 -12.98 -15.30 5.33
CA PRO A 118 -13.80 -14.48 6.19
C PRO A 118 -13.15 -13.10 6.36
N VAL A 119 -13.96 -12.05 6.21
CA VAL A 119 -13.56 -10.67 6.46
C VAL A 119 -14.48 -10.04 7.49
N PRO A 120 -14.03 -9.01 8.25
CA PRO A 120 -14.90 -8.28 9.14
C PRO A 120 -16.08 -7.66 8.37
N PRO A 121 -17.32 -7.68 8.93
CA PRO A 121 -18.46 -6.98 8.37
C PRO A 121 -18.08 -5.54 8.02
N THR A 122 -18.32 -5.14 6.79
CA THR A 122 -17.87 -3.84 6.27
C THR A 122 -19.01 -3.16 5.55
N LEU A 123 -19.44 -2.00 6.03
CA LEU A 123 -20.28 -1.07 5.28
C LEU A 123 -19.38 -0.02 4.61
N ALA A 124 -19.53 0.19 3.32
CA ALA A 124 -18.79 1.20 2.58
C ALA A 124 -19.71 2.01 1.67
N PHE A 125 -19.62 3.33 1.79
CA PHE A 125 -20.28 4.28 0.89
C PHE A 125 -19.29 4.74 -0.17
N VAL A 126 -19.68 4.69 -1.45
CA VAL A 126 -18.84 5.12 -2.57
C VAL A 126 -19.58 6.14 -3.42
N LEU A 127 -18.96 7.29 -3.65
CA LEU A 127 -19.45 8.33 -4.56
C LEU A 127 -18.98 8.04 -5.98
N GLY A 128 -19.93 7.79 -6.89
CA GLY A 128 -19.65 7.53 -8.30
C GLY A 128 -19.02 6.16 -8.61
N PRO A 129 -18.60 5.94 -9.87
CA PRO A 129 -18.04 4.66 -10.31
C PRO A 129 -16.60 4.46 -9.82
N ARG A 130 -16.40 3.53 -8.88
CA ARG A 130 -15.08 2.94 -8.57
C ARG A 130 -14.74 1.83 -9.56
N GLY A 131 -13.82 2.10 -10.49
CA GLY A 131 -13.33 1.12 -11.48
C GLY A 131 -12.30 0.12 -10.92
N ASP A 132 -11.83 0.32 -9.69
CA ASP A 132 -10.93 -0.57 -8.96
C ASP A 132 -11.65 -1.68 -8.19
N LEU A 133 -12.96 -1.52 -7.93
CA LEU A 133 -13.79 -2.56 -7.36
C LEU A 133 -14.29 -3.51 -8.47
N PRO A 134 -14.06 -4.82 -8.36
CA PRO A 134 -14.58 -5.80 -9.31
C PRO A 134 -16.11 -5.72 -9.37
N ALA A 135 -16.68 -5.77 -10.58
CA ALA A 135 -18.13 -5.78 -10.75
C ALA A 135 -18.78 -7.04 -10.14
N GLU A 136 -18.08 -8.18 -10.16
CA GLU A 136 -18.54 -9.46 -9.62
C GLU A 136 -17.32 -10.35 -9.22
N PRO A 137 -17.48 -11.32 -8.29
CA PRO A 137 -18.70 -11.58 -7.52
C PRO A 137 -18.88 -10.62 -6.33
N ALA A 138 -20.12 -10.45 -5.88
CA ALA A 138 -20.43 -9.79 -4.61
C ALA A 138 -19.61 -10.40 -3.46
N ALA A 139 -19.00 -9.55 -2.64
CA ALA A 139 -18.14 -9.96 -1.53
C ALA A 139 -18.97 -10.28 -0.26
N PRO A 140 -19.02 -11.53 0.23
CA PRO A 140 -19.70 -11.85 1.47
C PRO A 140 -19.17 -11.02 2.64
N GLY A 141 -20.08 -10.46 3.45
CA GLY A 141 -19.71 -9.61 4.59
C GLY A 141 -19.30 -8.17 4.22
N VAL A 142 -19.25 -7.81 2.94
CA VAL A 142 -19.00 -6.45 2.49
C VAL A 142 -20.26 -5.88 1.83
N ARG A 143 -20.81 -4.84 2.45
CA ARG A 143 -21.96 -4.08 1.96
C ARG A 143 -21.49 -2.78 1.34
N LEU A 144 -21.64 -2.68 0.02
CA LEU A 144 -21.26 -1.50 -0.75
C LEU A 144 -22.51 -0.71 -1.15
N VAL A 145 -22.60 0.54 -0.70
CA VAL A 145 -23.67 1.47 -1.06
C VAL A 145 -23.09 2.51 -2.02
N ARG A 146 -23.56 2.50 -3.27
CA ARG A 146 -23.18 3.52 -4.26
C ARG A 146 -24.10 4.71 -4.11
N LEU A 147 -23.53 5.86 -3.79
CA LEU A 147 -24.26 7.11 -3.63
C LEU A 147 -24.09 7.93 -4.91
N GLU A 148 -25.20 8.20 -5.60
CA GLU A 148 -25.26 9.20 -6.68
C GLU A 148 -25.47 10.60 -6.11
N ASP A 149 -26.28 10.70 -5.05
CA ASP A 149 -26.58 11.91 -4.29
C ASP A 149 -26.54 11.57 -2.78
N PRO A 150 -25.54 12.05 -2.02
CA PRO A 150 -25.36 11.66 -0.62
C PRO A 150 -26.39 12.35 0.29
N ARG A 151 -27.53 11.70 0.47
CA ARG A 151 -28.56 12.12 1.44
C ARG A 151 -28.29 11.52 2.80
N GLU A 152 -28.29 12.37 3.83
CA GLU A 152 -28.05 11.94 5.21
C GLU A 152 -29.03 10.86 5.66
N SER A 153 -30.30 10.96 5.26
CA SER A 153 -31.33 9.95 5.58
C SER A 153 -30.99 8.57 5.03
N LEU A 154 -30.45 8.49 3.81
CA LEU A 154 -30.05 7.24 3.19
C LEU A 154 -28.81 6.66 3.90
N VAL A 155 -27.82 7.50 4.20
CA VAL A 155 -26.63 7.06 4.94
C VAL A 155 -27.02 6.50 6.31
N GLN A 156 -27.92 7.18 7.02
CA GLN A 156 -28.38 6.76 8.34
C GLN A 156 -29.15 5.44 8.27
N GLU A 157 -30.09 5.29 7.34
CA GLU A 157 -30.82 4.03 7.12
C GLU A 157 -29.87 2.86 6.88
N GLU A 158 -28.85 3.07 6.04
CA GLU A 158 -27.89 2.03 5.69
C GLU A 158 -26.94 1.67 6.83
N VAL A 159 -26.59 2.64 7.67
CA VAL A 159 -25.83 2.42 8.91
C VAL A 159 -26.68 1.65 9.92
N ASP A 160 -27.93 2.04 10.14
CA ASP A 160 -28.82 1.39 11.10
C ASP A 160 -29.12 -0.06 10.69
N ALA A 161 -29.40 -0.30 9.41
CA ALA A 161 -29.59 -1.64 8.86
C ALA A 161 -28.34 -2.51 8.99
N PHE A 162 -27.14 -1.93 8.82
CA PHE A 162 -25.89 -2.66 8.98
C PHE A 162 -25.61 -3.01 10.46
N LEU A 163 -25.77 -2.04 11.37
CA LEU A 163 -25.51 -2.22 12.80
C LEU A 163 -26.53 -3.17 13.45
N GLY A 164 -27.79 -3.15 13.01
CA GLY A 164 -28.84 -4.07 13.47
C GLY A 164 -28.80 -5.44 12.78
N GLY A 165 -27.87 -5.67 11.86
CA GLY A 165 -27.75 -6.94 11.13
C GLY A 165 -27.10 -8.05 11.97
N THR A 166 -27.47 -9.30 11.70
CA THR A 166 -26.94 -10.48 12.42
C THR A 166 -25.42 -10.64 12.33
N ALA A 167 -24.80 -10.11 11.27
CA ALA A 167 -23.34 -10.11 11.12
C ALA A 167 -22.64 -9.25 12.19
N MET A 168 -23.34 -8.29 12.78
CA MET A 168 -22.80 -7.37 13.79
C MET A 168 -23.01 -7.85 15.23
N GLU A 169 -23.86 -8.86 15.48
CA GLU A 169 -24.10 -9.46 16.81
C GLU A 169 -22.83 -9.76 17.63
N PRO A 170 -21.74 -10.32 17.06
CA PRO A 170 -20.54 -10.61 17.84
C PRO A 170 -19.64 -9.39 18.10
N TYR A 171 -20.00 -8.19 17.62
CA TYR A 171 -19.17 -6.98 17.70
C TYR A 171 -19.79 -5.93 18.63
N SER A 172 -18.98 -5.38 19.54
CA SER A 172 -19.38 -4.31 20.47
C SER A 172 -18.88 -2.92 20.06
N GLN A 173 -18.04 -2.84 19.03
CA GLN A 173 -17.41 -1.61 18.57
C GLN A 173 -17.25 -1.62 17.05
N VAL A 174 -17.31 -0.44 16.44
CA VAL A 174 -17.05 -0.23 15.02
C VAL A 174 -15.93 0.78 14.81
N GLY A 175 -15.05 0.47 13.86
CA GLY A 175 -14.04 1.42 13.38
C GLY A 175 -14.62 2.24 12.23
N THR A 176 -14.62 3.56 12.35
CA THR A 176 -14.95 4.46 11.24
C THR A 176 -13.66 4.92 10.57
N GLY A 177 -13.67 4.98 9.24
CA GLY A 177 -12.55 5.46 8.45
C GLY A 177 -13.06 6.36 7.33
N ALA A 178 -12.59 7.60 7.29
CA ALA A 178 -12.83 8.46 6.14
C ALA A 178 -11.95 7.99 4.99
N TRP A 179 -12.60 7.51 3.93
CA TRP A 179 -11.94 7.16 2.68
C TRP A 179 -11.65 8.43 1.90
N ARG A 180 -10.39 8.90 1.98
CA ARG A 180 -9.93 10.05 1.20
C ARG A 180 -9.56 9.57 -0.20
N GLY A 181 -10.56 9.38 -1.06
CA GLY A 181 -10.35 9.57 -2.50
C GLY A 181 -9.82 10.98 -2.71
N LYS A 182 -8.83 11.16 -3.59
CA LYS A 182 -8.12 12.43 -3.85
C LYS A 182 -9.02 13.67 -3.69
N GLY A 183 -8.66 14.55 -2.74
CA GLY A 183 -9.21 15.90 -2.60
C GLY A 183 -9.46 16.32 -1.16
N GLY A 184 -8.73 17.33 -0.68
CA GLY A 184 -9.10 18.09 0.51
C GLY A 184 -8.40 17.66 1.80
N THR A 185 -7.33 18.36 2.16
CA THR A 185 -6.81 18.45 3.53
C THR A 185 -7.80 19.20 4.41
N HIS A 186 -8.45 18.50 5.33
CA HIS A 186 -8.84 19.10 6.61
C HIS A 186 -8.58 18.09 7.72
N GLY A 187 -7.71 18.49 8.64
CA GLY A 187 -7.32 17.71 9.81
C GLY A 187 -8.50 17.57 10.78
N ALA A 188 -8.83 16.33 11.12
CA ALA A 188 -9.70 16.06 12.25
C ALA A 188 -8.89 16.24 13.54
N ARG A 189 -9.06 17.40 14.16
CA ARG A 189 -8.63 17.69 15.52
C ARG A 189 -9.41 16.76 16.46
N ARG A 190 -8.71 15.91 17.22
CA ARG A 190 -9.30 15.09 18.29
C ARG A 190 -9.97 16.00 19.31
N GLY A 191 -11.29 15.89 19.45
CA GLY A 191 -12.05 16.41 20.59
C GLY A 191 -12.23 15.31 21.62
N ALA A 192 -11.52 15.42 22.75
CA ALA A 192 -11.72 14.59 23.92
C ALA A 192 -12.83 15.20 24.81
N GLY A 193 -13.81 14.36 25.18
CA GLY A 193 -14.35 14.28 26.55
C GLY A 193 -15.44 15.26 27.00
N ALA A 194 -16.68 14.77 27.11
CA ALA A 194 -17.64 15.09 28.18
C ALA A 194 -18.61 13.89 28.30
N ARG A 195 -18.48 12.99 29.31
CA ARG A 195 -19.13 12.97 30.66
C ARG A 195 -20.66 12.74 30.61
N PRO A 196 -21.35 12.15 31.61
CA PRO A 196 -20.92 11.79 32.98
C PRO A 196 -21.30 10.35 33.46
N GLY A 197 -20.58 9.84 34.46
CA GLY A 197 -20.93 8.64 35.23
C GLY A 197 -21.88 8.96 36.39
N GLY A 198 -22.76 8.02 36.72
CA GLY A 198 -23.93 8.21 37.57
C GLY A 198 -23.74 7.97 39.06
N HIS A 199 -24.85 8.16 39.79
CA HIS A 199 -25.09 7.61 41.12
C HIS A 199 -26.60 7.35 41.26
N PRO A 200 -27.05 6.13 41.59
CA PRO A 200 -28.41 5.90 42.04
C PRO A 200 -28.50 6.14 43.56
N ARG A 201 -29.41 7.03 43.98
CA ARG A 201 -29.85 7.11 45.38
C ARG A 201 -31.02 6.15 45.60
N ALA A 202 -30.82 5.17 46.47
CA ALA A 202 -31.91 4.43 47.10
C ALA A 202 -32.74 5.38 47.98
N ARG A 203 -34.06 5.20 47.98
CA ARG A 203 -34.95 5.71 49.03
C ARG A 203 -35.76 4.54 49.59
N GLN A 204 -35.64 4.38 50.90
CA GLN A 204 -36.75 3.95 51.76
C GLN A 204 -37.80 5.07 51.82
#